data_AF-A0A6J6HBL4-F1
#
_entry.id   AF-A0A6J6HBL4-F1
#
_cell.length_a   1.000
_cell.length_b   1.000
_cell.length_c   1.000
_cell.angle_alpha   90.00
_cell.angle_beta   90.00
_cell.angle_gamma   90.00
#
_symmetry.space_group_name_H-M   'P 1'
#
loop_
_entity.id
_entity.type
_entity.pdbx_description
1 polymer ?
#
loop_
_entity_poly.entity_id
_entity_poly.type
_entity_poly.pdbx_seq_one_letter_code
_entity_poly.pdbx_strand_id
1 'polypeptide(L)'
;MREGYLREAGTTHPVWIWRFGKAVFVAHPGEAYSKFQIELRSRFPDRVIFVLNCTNGPGYVYVPTAESYDRGRYQVWQTLLGPGALDELIERVGEAIEAMN
;
A
#
# COMPACT_ATOMS: atom_id res chain seq x y z
N MET A 1 17.29 0.90 0.04
CA MET A 1 16.02 1.61 0.28
C MET A 1 16.21 3.07 -0.11
N ARG A 2 15.19 3.74 -0.67
CA ARG A 2 15.29 5.17 -1.02
C ARG A 2 15.46 6.03 0.23
N GLU A 3 16.28 7.08 0.16
CA GLU A 3 16.44 8.04 1.26
C GLU A 3 15.10 8.70 1.63
N GLY A 4 14.85 8.88 2.94
CA GLY A 4 13.63 9.49 3.48
C GLY A 4 12.50 8.53 3.86
N TYR A 5 12.64 7.24 3.54
CA TYR A 5 11.68 6.18 3.90
C TYR A 5 11.91 5.67 5.33
N LEU A 6 13.18 5.60 5.73
CA LEU A 6 13.58 5.36 7.13
C LEU A 6 13.75 6.69 7.86
N ARG A 7 13.16 6.78 9.05
CA ARG A 7 13.33 7.89 10.00
C ARG A 7 13.80 7.33 11.34
N GLU A 8 14.37 8.17 12.20
CA GLU A 8 14.81 7.75 13.54
C GLU A 8 13.66 7.16 14.39
N ALA A 9 12.44 7.68 14.20
CA ALA A 9 11.24 7.26 14.95
C ALA A 9 10.45 6.12 14.26
N GLY A 10 10.93 5.58 13.13
CA GLY A 10 10.23 4.51 12.41
C GLY A 10 10.25 4.68 10.90
N THR A 11 9.28 4.06 10.24
CA THR A 11 9.27 3.90 8.79
C THR A 11 8.07 4.65 8.18
N THR A 12 8.28 5.41 7.10
CA THR A 12 7.20 6.08 6.35
C THR A 12 6.94 5.33 5.05
N HIS A 13 5.74 4.77 4.88
CA HIS A 13 5.33 4.17 3.60
C HIS A 13 4.57 5.19 2.75
N PRO A 14 5.23 5.90 1.81
CA PRO A 14 4.56 6.92 1.02
C PRO A 14 3.60 6.29 0.02
N VAL A 15 2.51 7.02 -0.24
CA VAL A 15 1.55 6.70 -1.29
C VAL A 15 1.31 7.94 -2.10
N TRP A 16 1.27 7.78 -3.42
CA TRP A 16 0.87 8.82 -4.34
C TRP A 16 -0.45 8.44 -4.97
N ILE A 17 -1.38 9.39 -4.98
CA ILE A 17 -2.72 9.17 -5.51
C ILE A 17 -3.06 10.27 -6.49
N TRP A 18 -3.47 9.90 -7.69
CA TRP A 18 -3.91 10.82 -8.73
C TRP A 18 -5.26 10.39 -9.28
N ARG A 19 -6.07 11.37 -9.68
CA ARG A 19 -7.37 11.15 -10.30
C ARG A 19 -7.40 11.71 -11.72
N PHE A 20 -7.86 10.89 -12.66
CA PHE A 20 -8.13 11.26 -14.04
C PHE A 20 -9.57 10.87 -14.38
N GLY A 21 -10.50 11.82 -14.23
CA GLY A 21 -11.93 11.55 -14.34
C GLY A 21 -12.39 10.53 -13.30
N LYS A 22 -12.91 9.38 -13.76
CA LYS A 22 -13.33 8.26 -12.89
C LYS A 22 -12.19 7.31 -12.53
N ALA A 23 -11.02 7.43 -13.15
CA ALA A 23 -9.87 6.61 -12.84
C ALA A 23 -9.08 7.19 -11.66
N VAL A 24 -8.69 6.34 -10.72
CA VAL A 24 -7.80 6.68 -9.61
C VAL A 24 -6.59 5.77 -9.67
N PHE A 25 -5.40 6.37 -9.63
CA PHE A 25 -4.13 5.68 -9.62
C PHE A 25 -3.54 5.77 -8.22
N VAL A 26 -3.26 4.62 -7.62
CA VAL A 26 -2.65 4.48 -6.30
C VAL A 26 -1.28 3.84 -6.48
N ALA A 27 -0.22 4.63 -6.31
CA ALA A 27 1.16 4.17 -6.44
C ALA A 27 1.85 4.14 -5.08
N HIS A 28 2.63 3.09 -4.84
CA HIS A 28 3.43 2.97 -3.63
C HIS A 28 4.68 2.11 -3.88
N PRO A 29 5.71 2.18 -3.01
CA PRO A 29 7.03 1.62 -3.32
C PRO A 29 7.22 0.16 -2.90
N GLY A 30 6.15 -0.54 -2.52
CA GLY A 30 6.24 -1.92 -2.04
C GLY A 30 5.42 -2.91 -2.84
N GLU A 31 5.59 -4.20 -2.55
CA GLU A 31 4.80 -5.29 -3.14
C GLU A 31 3.66 -5.66 -2.20
N ALA A 32 2.52 -4.98 -2.35
CA ALA A 32 1.31 -5.35 -1.62
C ALA A 32 0.63 -6.57 -2.25
N TYR A 33 0.02 -7.39 -1.40
CA TYR A 33 -0.77 -8.54 -1.83
C TYR A 33 -2.05 -8.08 -2.54
N SER A 34 -2.66 -8.96 -3.33
CA SER A 34 -3.91 -8.67 -4.06
C SER A 34 -5.04 -8.14 -3.18
N LYS A 35 -5.03 -8.44 -1.88
CA LYS A 35 -5.97 -7.85 -0.90
C LYS A 35 -6.07 -6.32 -1.07
N PHE A 36 -4.95 -5.63 -1.26
CA PHE A 36 -4.95 -4.16 -1.40
C PHE A 36 -5.85 -3.67 -2.54
N GLN A 37 -5.65 -4.20 -3.75
CA GLN A 37 -6.45 -3.80 -4.91
C GLN A 37 -7.90 -4.30 -4.85
N ILE A 38 -8.15 -5.45 -4.21
CA ILE A 38 -9.50 -6.01 -4.08
C ILE A 38 -10.35 -5.14 -3.16
N GLU A 39 -9.82 -4.81 -1.97
CA GLU A 39 -10.54 -3.99 -0.98
C GLU A 39 -10.83 -2.59 -1.52
N LEU A 40 -9.84 -1.92 -2.14
CA LEU A 40 -10.05 -0.60 -2.73
C LEU A 40 -11.12 -0.61 -3.84
N ARG A 41 -11.10 -1.61 -4.73
CA ARG A 41 -12.14 -1.72 -5.78
C ARG A 41 -13.51 -2.06 -5.22
N SER A 42 -13.57 -2.86 -4.15
CA SER A 42 -14.81 -3.16 -3.45
C SER A 42 -15.42 -1.91 -2.81
N ARG A 43 -14.58 -1.04 -2.23
CA ARG A 43 -15.01 0.22 -1.59
C ARG A 43 -15.47 1.28 -2.60
N PHE A 44 -14.90 1.30 -3.82
CA PHE A 44 -15.18 2.31 -4.85
C PHE A 44 -15.67 1.68 -6.17
N PRO A 45 -16.86 1.05 -6.21
CA PRO A 45 -17.35 0.33 -7.39
C PRO A 45 -17.66 1.24 -8.59
N ASP A 46 -17.81 2.56 -8.37
CA ASP A 46 -18.05 3.57 -9.40
C ASP A 46 -16.74 4.14 -10.01
N ARG A 47 -15.58 3.71 -9.51
CA ARG A 47 -14.25 4.19 -9.92
C ARG A 47 -13.41 3.07 -10.54
N VAL A 48 -12.55 3.45 -11.47
CA VAL A 48 -11.53 2.53 -12.00
C VAL A 48 -10.27 2.70 -11.16
N ILE A 49 -9.96 1.72 -10.30
CA ILE A 49 -8.79 1.79 -9.41
C ILE A 49 -7.61 1.01 -10.01
N PHE A 50 -6.54 1.75 -10.32
CA PHE A 50 -5.23 1.21 -10.67
C PHE A 50 -4.35 1.18 -9.43
N VAL A 51 -3.85 -0.01 -9.07
CA VAL A 51 -2.84 -0.18 -8.01
C VAL A 51 -1.50 -0.45 -8.65
N LEU A 52 -0.53 0.42 -8.37
CA LEU A 52 0.80 0.42 -8.95
C LEU A 52 1.83 0.10 -7.85
N ASN A 53 2.08 -1.19 -7.64
CA ASN A 53 3.17 -1.68 -6.80
C ASN A 53 4.53 -1.22 -7.34
N CYS A 54 5.56 -1.23 -6.48
CA CYS A 54 6.96 -0.98 -6.85
C CYS A 54 7.24 0.33 -7.59
N THR A 55 6.44 1.38 -7.33
CA THR A 55 6.61 2.69 -7.97
C THR A 55 7.47 3.62 -7.11
N ASN A 56 8.21 4.53 -7.75
CA ASN A 56 9.06 5.53 -7.09
C ASN A 56 10.24 4.95 -6.27
N GLY A 57 10.71 3.77 -6.67
CA GLY A 57 11.88 3.07 -6.14
C GLY A 57 11.50 1.99 -5.12
N PRO A 58 12.28 0.88 -5.02
CA PRO A 58 11.99 -0.21 -4.09
C PRO A 58 12.15 0.30 -2.66
N GLY A 59 11.01 0.50 -2.00
CA GLY A 59 10.93 1.03 -0.65
C GLY A 59 10.78 -0.06 0.38
N TYR A 60 9.85 -0.98 0.16
CA TYR A 60 9.46 -1.99 1.15
C TYR A 60 9.10 -3.27 0.41
N VAL A 61 10.03 -4.23 0.32
CA VAL A 61 9.96 -5.35 -0.63
C VAL A 61 8.57 -5.99 -0.61
N TYR A 62 8.01 -6.28 0.57
CA TYR A 62 6.63 -6.74 0.69
C TYR A 62 5.80 -5.90 1.66
N VAL A 63 4.48 -5.88 1.43
CA VAL A 63 3.47 -5.42 2.39
C VAL A 63 2.54 -6.62 2.67
N PRO A 64 2.91 -7.52 3.60
CA PRO A 64 2.20 -8.78 3.85
C PRO A 64 0.88 -8.56 4.60
N THR A 65 -0.03 -9.53 4.49
CA THR A 65 -1.19 -9.62 5.39
C THR A 65 -0.73 -9.95 6.82
N ALA A 66 -1.50 -9.56 7.84
CA ALA A 66 -1.19 -9.88 9.24
C ALA A 66 -1.01 -11.39 9.48
N GLU A 67 -1.89 -12.23 8.92
CA GLU A 67 -1.81 -13.71 9.00
C GLU A 67 -0.51 -14.28 8.39
N SER A 68 0.13 -13.56 7.47
CA SER A 68 1.39 -14.03 6.87
C SER A 68 2.53 -14.08 7.90
N TYR A 69 2.50 -13.22 8.93
CA TYR A 69 3.51 -13.15 9.98
C TYR A 69 3.54 -14.42 10.85
N ASP A 70 2.38 -15.02 11.12
CA ASP A 70 2.27 -16.28 11.89
C ASP A 70 2.89 -17.47 11.16
N ARG A 71 3.01 -17.38 9.83
CA ARG A 71 3.50 -18.46 8.97
C ARG A 71 4.98 -18.32 8.61
N GLY A 72 5.65 -17.27 9.08
CA GLY A 72 7.09 -17.05 8.85
C GLY A 72 7.50 -17.10 7.38
N ARG A 73 6.66 -16.60 6.46
CA ARG A 73 6.94 -16.67 5.01
C ARG A 73 8.06 -15.71 4.61
N TYR A 74 8.72 -15.97 3.48
CA TYR A 74 9.78 -15.12 2.93
C TYR A 74 9.41 -13.62 2.88
N GLN A 75 8.16 -13.31 2.51
CA GLN A 75 7.66 -11.94 2.43
C GLN A 75 7.71 -11.20 3.78
N VAL A 76 7.56 -11.92 4.89
CA VAL A 76 7.67 -11.38 6.26
C VAL A 76 9.11 -11.06 6.60
N TRP A 77 10.06 -11.89 6.14
CA TRP A 77 11.49 -11.65 6.35
C TRP A 77 12.03 -10.50 5.50
N GLN A 78 11.32 -10.14 4.44
CA GLN A 78 11.72 -9.11 3.47
C GLN A 78 10.95 -7.81 3.62
N THR A 79 10.27 -7.57 4.76
CA THR A 79 9.60 -6.30 5.01
C THR A 79 10.16 -5.61 6.26
N LEU A 80 10.13 -4.28 6.24
CA LEU A 80 10.38 -3.46 7.43
C LEU A 80 9.08 -3.06 8.15
N LEU A 81 7.94 -3.48 7.60
CA LEU A 81 6.63 -3.16 8.15
C LEU A 81 6.23 -4.23 9.17
N GLY A 82 5.38 -3.86 10.13
CA GLY A 82 4.83 -4.78 11.11
C GLY A 82 3.51 -5.44 10.66
N PRO A 83 3.00 -6.42 11.44
CA PRO A 83 1.65 -6.93 11.27
C PRO A 83 0.62 -5.80 11.25
N GLY A 84 -0.38 -5.90 10.35
CA GLY A 84 -1.43 -4.90 10.20
C GLY A 84 -1.11 -3.72 9.26
N ALA A 85 0.15 -3.54 8.85
CA ALA A 85 0.52 -2.43 7.96
C ALA A 85 -0.21 -2.43 6.61
N LEU A 86 -0.57 -3.60 6.08
CA LEU A 86 -1.38 -3.68 4.85
C LEU A 86 -2.80 -3.16 5.07
N ASP A 87 -3.40 -3.46 6.22
CA ASP A 87 -4.76 -3.03 6.54
C ASP A 87 -4.79 -1.53 6.81
N GLU A 88 -3.79 -1.00 7.51
CA GLU A 88 -3.61 0.44 7.67
C GLU A 88 -3.42 1.13 6.31
N LEU A 89 -2.62 0.57 5.41
CA LEU A 89 -2.45 1.10 4.05
C LEU A 89 -3.78 1.14 3.28
N ILE A 90 -4.59 0.09 3.35
CA ILE A 90 -5.93 0.04 2.73
C ILE A 90 -6.80 1.18 3.26
N GLU A 91 -6.89 1.34 4.58
CA GLU A 91 -7.74 2.35 5.21
C GLU A 91 -7.31 3.77 4.86
N ARG A 92 -6.01 4.09 5.02
CA ARG A 92 -5.48 5.42 4.72
C ARG A 92 -5.66 5.82 3.26
N VAL A 93 -5.51 4.86 2.35
CA VAL A 93 -5.75 5.11 0.93
C VAL A 93 -7.24 5.25 0.65
N GLY A 94 -8.10 4.45 1.28
CA GLY A 94 -9.55 4.61 1.18
C GLY A 94 -10.01 6.00 1.61
N GLU A 95 -9.59 6.46 2.79
CA GLU A 95 -9.86 7.81 3.29
C GLU A 95 -9.39 8.89 2.30
N ALA A 96 -8.18 8.73 1.74
CA ALA A 96 -7.64 9.68 0.78
C ALA A 96 -8.42 9.72 -0.54
N ILE A 97 -8.92 8.58 -1.03
CA ILE A 97 -9.76 8.51 -2.23
C ILE A 97 -11.13 9.14 -1.98
N GLU A 98 -11.73 8.91 -0.81
CA GLU A 98 -13.01 9.54 -0.43
C GLU A 98 -12.92 11.07 -0.39
N ALA A 99 -11.79 11.61 0.04
CA ALA A 99 -11.55 13.05 0.07
C ALA A 99 -11.38 13.68 -1.34
N MET A 100 -11.17 12.87 -2.39
CA MET A 100 -11.03 13.34 -3.78
C MET A 100 -12.41 13.54 -4.45
N ASN A 101 -13.17 14.55 -3.99
CA ASN A 101 -14.44 14.97 -4.60
C ASN A 101 -14.31 15.36 -6.07
#